data_AF-A0A1B6AKM9-F1
#
_entry.id   AF-A0A1B6AKM9-F1
#
_cell.length_a   1.000
_cell.length_b   1.000
_cell.length_c   1.000
_cell.angle_alpha   90.00
_cell.angle_beta   90.00
_cell.angle_gamma   90.00
#
_symmetry.space_group_name_H-M   'P 1'
#
loop_
_entity.id
_entity.type
_entity.pdbx_description
1 polymer ?
#
loop_
_entity_poly.entity_id
_entity_poly.type
_entity_poly.pdbx_seq_one_letter_code
_entity_poly.pdbx_strand_id
1 'polypeptide(L)'
;MAIARPQTRQFESFTTNMEYARQLITAGQSLHGLQPGALDIGDLYRAAWVQAVSAVDHWLHEELFRRVAELAAASGARLPVQLQKYQLPLSVIEEVRAGQVTLTDAVLERVRSEWATRPLHNPKEIARAYRLVTDDNLWSKAAVQLNEWFQYRTHYDADALKEKFSAVVARRNKIAHESDLEEGHLKRRRPITDADACDAVDWIERITLAIATVLD
;
A
#
# COMPACT_ATOMS: atom_id res chain seq x y z
N MET A 1 -13.93 14.62 -11.88
CA MET A 1 -13.50 13.79 -13.02
C MET A 1 -13.47 12.35 -12.51
N ALA A 2 -14.01 11.38 -13.25
CA ALA A 2 -13.91 9.98 -12.84
C ALA A 2 -12.44 9.55 -12.99
N ILE A 3 -11.78 9.18 -11.90
CA ILE A 3 -10.40 8.71 -11.91
C ILE A 3 -10.41 7.26 -12.38
N ALA A 4 -9.71 6.97 -13.48
CA ALA A 4 -9.57 5.61 -13.98
C ALA A 4 -8.82 4.74 -12.96
N ARG A 5 -9.31 3.52 -12.74
CA ARG A 5 -8.69 2.54 -11.84
C ARG A 5 -8.02 1.44 -12.68
N PRO A 6 -6.86 0.91 -12.25
CA PRO A 6 -6.26 -0.25 -12.90
C PRO A 6 -7.22 -1.44 -12.90
N GLN A 7 -7.30 -2.14 -14.02
CA GLN A 7 -8.11 -3.36 -14.19
C GLN A 7 -7.26 -4.61 -13.94
N THR A 8 -6.50 -4.61 -12.84
CA THR A 8 -5.68 -5.75 -12.43
C THR A 8 -6.36 -6.46 -11.25
N ARG A 9 -6.22 -7.79 -11.19
CA ARG A 9 -6.72 -8.59 -10.06
C ARG A 9 -6.20 -8.08 -8.71
N GLN A 10 -4.97 -7.58 -8.68
CA GLN A 10 -4.31 -7.03 -7.50
C GLN A 10 -5.02 -5.76 -7.03
N PHE A 11 -5.36 -4.85 -7.95
CA PHE A 11 -6.08 -3.63 -7.62
C PHE A 11 -7.57 -3.87 -7.31
N GLU A 12 -8.18 -4.90 -7.88
CA GLU A 12 -9.52 -5.37 -7.49
C GLU A 12 -9.54 -5.91 -6.05
N SER A 13 -8.53 -6.70 -5.67
CA SER A 13 -8.35 -7.16 -4.28
C SER A 13 -8.18 -5.97 -3.33
N PHE A 14 -7.37 -4.99 -3.71
CA PHE A 14 -7.24 -3.72 -2.97
C PHE A 14 -8.59 -3.04 -2.77
N THR A 15 -9.33 -2.82 -3.85
CA THR A 15 -10.65 -2.14 -3.83
C THR A 15 -11.63 -2.88 -2.92
N THR A 16 -11.70 -4.20 -3.01
CA THR A 16 -12.54 -5.04 -2.16
C THR A 16 -12.21 -4.87 -0.66
N ASN A 17 -10.92 -4.83 -0.32
CA ASN A 17 -10.49 -4.66 1.06
C ASN A 17 -10.73 -3.24 1.58
N MET A 18 -10.65 -2.23 0.71
CA MET A 18 -11.00 -0.84 1.04
C MET A 18 -12.51 -0.66 1.26
N GLU A 19 -13.34 -1.34 0.47
CA GLU A 19 -14.79 -1.38 0.68
C GLU A 19 -15.14 -2.03 2.03
N TYR A 20 -14.47 -3.13 2.39
CA TYR A 20 -14.64 -3.73 3.71
C TYR A 20 -14.24 -2.76 4.84
N ALA A 21 -13.17 -1.99 4.67
CA ALA A 21 -12.80 -0.95 5.63
C ALA A 21 -13.92 0.11 5.81
N ARG A 22 -14.59 0.51 4.72
CA ARG A 22 -15.73 1.43 4.75
C ARG A 22 -16.97 0.82 5.39
N GLN A 23 -17.20 -0.48 5.20
CA GLN A 23 -18.29 -1.20 5.87
C GLN A 23 -18.09 -1.21 7.39
N LEU A 24 -16.85 -1.35 7.89
CA LEU A 24 -16.55 -1.25 9.32
C LEU A 24 -16.89 0.14 9.89
N ILE A 25 -16.59 1.22 9.14
CA ILE A 25 -16.98 2.58 9.54
C ILE A 25 -18.50 2.72 9.57
N THR A 26 -19.18 2.26 8.51
CA THR A 26 -20.66 2.31 8.41
C THR A 26 -21.33 1.54 9.55
N ALA A 27 -20.77 0.38 9.91
CA ALA A 27 -21.22 -0.40 11.06
C ALA A 27 -21.03 0.38 12.37
N GLY A 28 -19.89 1.03 12.56
CA GLY A 28 -19.64 1.89 13.73
C GLY A 28 -20.66 3.04 13.85
N GLN A 29 -20.93 3.73 12.74
CA GLN A 29 -21.93 4.80 12.68
C GLN A 29 -23.33 4.29 13.02
N SER A 30 -23.71 3.13 12.48
CA SER A 30 -25.03 2.52 12.72
C SER A 30 -25.22 2.08 14.18
N LEU A 31 -24.17 1.55 14.81
CA LEU A 31 -24.20 1.10 16.20
C LEU A 31 -24.09 2.24 17.21
N HIS A 32 -23.55 3.39 16.82
CA HIS A 32 -23.44 4.57 17.70
C HIS A 32 -24.81 4.99 18.27
N GLY A 33 -25.86 4.93 17.45
CA GLY A 33 -27.23 5.23 17.86
C GLY A 33 -27.84 4.24 18.86
N LEU A 34 -27.26 3.05 19.02
CA LEU A 34 -27.76 2.00 19.93
C LEU A 34 -27.12 2.04 21.32
N GLN A 35 -26.11 2.91 21.54
CA GLN A 35 -25.35 3.04 22.79
C GLN A 35 -25.05 1.68 23.47
N PRO A 36 -24.41 0.72 22.77
CA PRO A 36 -24.10 -0.56 23.40
C PRO A 36 -23.07 -0.31 24.52
N GLY A 37 -23.51 -0.22 25.77
CA GLY A 37 -22.64 0.09 26.91
C GLY A 37 -21.50 -0.90 27.16
N ALA A 38 -21.48 -2.02 26.42
CA ALA A 38 -20.43 -3.03 26.45
C ALA A 38 -19.42 -2.94 25.30
N LEU A 39 -19.64 -2.11 24.27
CA LEU A 39 -18.79 -2.05 23.08
C LEU A 39 -18.24 -0.63 22.85
N ASP A 40 -16.92 -0.50 22.77
CA ASP A 40 -16.27 0.72 22.29
C ASP A 40 -16.43 0.81 20.77
N ILE A 41 -17.34 1.65 20.29
CA ILE A 41 -17.55 1.90 18.85
C ILE A 41 -16.25 2.34 18.15
N GLY A 42 -15.33 2.99 18.88
CA GLY A 42 -14.02 3.35 18.37
C GLY A 42 -13.20 2.15 17.88
N ASP A 43 -13.46 0.94 18.39
CA ASP A 43 -12.77 -0.26 17.93
C ASP A 43 -13.13 -0.64 16.49
N LEU A 44 -14.34 -0.31 16.00
CA LEU A 44 -14.70 -0.47 14.60
C LEU A 44 -13.95 0.52 13.70
N TYR A 45 -13.78 1.76 14.15
CA TYR A 45 -12.98 2.76 13.44
C TYR A 45 -11.48 2.41 13.44
N ARG A 46 -10.96 1.87 14.54
CA ARG A 46 -9.59 1.33 14.62
C ARG A 46 -9.41 0.15 13.67
N ALA A 47 -10.37 -0.77 13.63
CA ALA A 47 -10.35 -1.92 12.73
C ALA A 47 -10.39 -1.48 11.25
N ALA A 48 -11.23 -0.51 10.90
CA ALA A 48 -11.27 0.08 9.56
C ALA A 48 -9.92 0.68 9.14
N TRP A 49 -9.29 1.44 10.04
CA TRP A 49 -7.98 2.04 9.79
C TRP A 49 -6.89 0.99 9.56
N VAL A 50 -6.83 -0.03 10.42
CA VAL A 50 -5.89 -1.15 10.27
C VAL A 50 -6.14 -1.88 8.95
N GLN A 51 -7.40 -2.18 8.63
CA GLN A 51 -7.80 -2.87 7.42
C GLN A 51 -7.37 -2.12 6.16
N ALA A 52 -7.56 -0.80 6.11
CA ALA A 52 -7.18 0.02 4.96
C ALA A 52 -5.66 0.04 4.74
N VAL A 53 -4.87 0.18 5.80
CA VAL A 53 -3.41 0.14 5.70
C VAL A 53 -2.91 -1.26 5.29
N SER A 54 -3.52 -2.32 5.81
CA SER A 54 -3.23 -3.71 5.40
C SER A 54 -3.58 -3.97 3.93
N ALA A 55 -4.68 -3.40 3.43
CA ALA A 55 -5.08 -3.50 2.03
C ALA A 55 -4.01 -2.91 1.10
N VAL A 56 -3.46 -1.75 1.47
CA VAL A 56 -2.39 -1.08 0.71
C VAL A 56 -1.10 -1.87 0.74
N ASP A 57 -0.66 -2.35 1.90
CA ASP A 57 0.55 -3.16 2.02
C ASP A 57 0.45 -4.44 1.19
N HIS A 58 -0.67 -5.16 1.29
CA HIS A 58 -0.91 -6.35 0.49
C HIS A 58 -0.87 -6.06 -1.01
N TRP A 59 -1.56 -5.00 -1.45
CA TRP A 59 -1.55 -4.59 -2.85
C TRP A 59 -0.15 -4.22 -3.34
N LEU A 60 0.61 -3.43 -2.57
CA LEU A 60 1.95 -3.01 -2.94
C LEU A 60 2.88 -4.21 -3.17
N HIS A 61 2.75 -5.28 -2.38
CA HIS A 61 3.51 -6.51 -2.59
C HIS A 61 3.07 -7.25 -3.86
N GLU A 62 1.77 -7.52 -3.99
CA GLU A 62 1.25 -8.29 -5.12
C GLU A 62 1.49 -7.57 -6.46
N GLU A 63 1.38 -6.24 -6.47
CA GLU A 63 1.64 -5.40 -7.63
C GLU A 63 3.13 -5.38 -7.99
N LEU A 64 4.02 -5.29 -7.00
CA LEU A 64 5.46 -5.41 -7.22
C LEU A 64 5.81 -6.75 -7.87
N PHE A 65 5.29 -7.85 -7.32
CA PHE A 65 5.55 -9.20 -7.81
C PHE A 65 5.00 -9.41 -9.22
N ARG A 66 3.78 -8.95 -9.49
CA ARG A 66 3.19 -9.00 -10.83
C ARG A 66 4.07 -8.27 -11.86
N ARG A 67 4.45 -7.02 -11.58
CA ARG A 67 5.22 -6.19 -12.52
C ARG A 67 6.63 -6.74 -12.74
N VAL A 68 7.28 -7.25 -11.70
CA VAL A 68 8.58 -7.93 -11.84
C VAL A 68 8.46 -9.15 -12.75
N ALA A 69 7.40 -9.96 -12.59
CA ALA A 69 7.19 -11.12 -13.45
C ALA A 69 6.96 -10.71 -14.92
N GLU A 70 6.16 -9.68 -15.16
CA GLU A 70 5.91 -9.13 -16.50
C GLU A 70 7.19 -8.60 -17.15
N LEU A 71 7.98 -7.81 -16.41
CA LEU A 71 9.26 -7.28 -16.89
C LEU A 71 10.27 -8.40 -17.18
N ALA A 72 10.34 -9.42 -16.33
CA ALA A 72 11.25 -10.55 -16.53
C ALA A 72 10.82 -11.46 -17.70
N ALA A 73 9.52 -11.54 -18.01
CA ALA A 73 8.99 -12.27 -19.16
C ALA A 73 9.11 -11.49 -20.48
N ALA A 74 9.12 -10.16 -20.43
CA ALA A 74 9.14 -9.30 -21.60
C ALA A 74 10.51 -9.33 -22.31
N SER A 75 10.58 -10.09 -23.41
CA SER A 75 11.78 -10.15 -24.24
C SER A 75 12.03 -8.82 -24.95
N GLY A 76 13.22 -8.24 -24.79
CA GLY A 76 13.63 -7.01 -25.48
C GLY A 76 13.11 -5.70 -24.87
N ALA A 77 12.31 -5.76 -23.81
CA ALA A 77 11.92 -4.56 -23.06
C ALA A 77 13.12 -4.01 -22.28
N ARG A 78 13.23 -2.67 -22.21
CA ARG A 78 14.22 -2.03 -21.34
C ARG A 78 13.79 -2.24 -19.89
N LEU A 79 14.54 -3.08 -19.16
CA LEU A 79 14.34 -3.26 -17.73
C LEU A 79 14.70 -1.99 -16.95
N PRO A 80 14.05 -1.69 -15.81
CA PRO A 80 14.51 -0.67 -14.87
C PRO A 80 15.94 -0.91 -14.39
N VAL A 81 16.69 0.15 -14.10
CA VAL A 81 18.13 0.08 -13.79
C VAL A 81 18.41 -0.85 -12.60
N GLN A 82 17.54 -0.85 -11.60
CA GLN A 82 17.72 -1.70 -10.42
C GLN A 82 17.47 -3.18 -10.75
N LEU A 83 16.51 -3.48 -11.63
CA LEU A 83 16.22 -4.85 -12.05
C LEU A 83 17.32 -5.42 -12.96
N GLN A 84 17.93 -4.59 -13.81
CA GLN A 84 19.10 -4.99 -14.62
C GLN A 84 20.28 -5.45 -13.77
N LYS A 85 20.45 -4.85 -12.59
CA LYS A 85 21.54 -5.15 -11.65
C LYS A 85 21.15 -6.19 -10.61
N TYR A 86 19.96 -6.77 -10.72
CA TYR A 86 19.45 -7.69 -9.74
C TYR A 86 20.22 -9.01 -9.78
N GLN A 87 20.68 -9.46 -8.62
CA GLN A 87 21.62 -10.58 -8.52
C GLN A 87 20.88 -11.90 -8.27
N LEU A 88 21.22 -12.91 -9.07
CA LEU A 88 20.80 -14.29 -8.88
C LEU A 88 22.00 -15.15 -8.43
N PRO A 89 21.82 -16.09 -7.49
CA PRO A 89 22.84 -17.07 -7.16
C PRO A 89 23.24 -17.91 -8.37
N LEU A 90 24.51 -18.33 -8.45
CA LEU A 90 25.00 -19.16 -9.56
C LEU A 90 24.22 -20.47 -9.71
N SER A 91 23.82 -21.10 -8.61
CA SER A 91 23.00 -22.33 -8.64
C SER A 91 21.69 -22.13 -9.40
N VAL A 92 21.01 -20.99 -9.17
CA VAL A 92 19.76 -20.63 -9.85
C VAL A 92 20.01 -20.38 -11.34
N ILE A 93 21.14 -19.76 -11.69
CA ILE A 93 21.52 -19.56 -13.09
C ILE A 93 21.73 -20.91 -13.81
N GLU A 94 22.36 -21.88 -13.15
CA GLU A 94 22.55 -23.22 -13.71
C GLU A 94 21.23 -23.99 -13.84
N GLU A 95 20.30 -23.85 -12.89
CA GLU A 95 18.94 -24.41 -13.00
C GLU A 95 18.17 -23.82 -14.20
N VAL A 96 18.28 -22.50 -14.42
CA VAL A 96 17.69 -21.82 -15.59
C VAL A 96 18.30 -22.34 -16.89
N ARG A 97 19.64 -22.51 -16.94
CA ARG A 97 20.34 -23.05 -18.13
C ARG A 97 19.97 -24.50 -18.41
N ALA A 98 19.77 -25.30 -17.37
CA ALA A 98 19.31 -26.68 -17.47
C ALA A 98 17.81 -26.80 -17.82
N GLY A 99 17.07 -25.68 -17.91
CA GLY A 99 15.64 -25.67 -18.19
C GLY A 99 14.77 -26.19 -17.04
N GLN A 100 15.31 -26.25 -15.82
CA GLN A 100 14.60 -26.72 -14.62
C GLN A 100 13.67 -25.65 -14.04
N VAL A 101 14.04 -24.37 -14.22
CA VAL A 101 13.24 -23.22 -13.81
C VAL A 101 13.29 -22.15 -14.90
N THR A 102 12.23 -21.34 -15.06
CA THR A 102 12.28 -20.22 -16.00
C THR A 102 13.04 -19.04 -15.40
N LEU A 103 13.63 -18.18 -16.24
CA LEU A 103 14.27 -16.94 -15.75
C LEU A 103 13.26 -16.06 -14.99
N THR A 104 12.02 -16.00 -15.47
CA THR A 104 10.93 -15.26 -14.82
C THR A 104 10.68 -15.77 -13.41
N ASP A 105 10.53 -17.08 -13.24
CA ASP A 105 10.30 -17.69 -11.93
C ASP A 105 11.51 -17.49 -10.99
N ALA A 106 12.72 -17.65 -11.51
CA ALA A 106 13.95 -17.42 -10.75
C ALA A 106 14.05 -15.99 -10.21
N VAL A 107 13.78 -14.98 -11.05
CA VAL A 107 13.79 -13.57 -10.65
C VAL A 107 12.66 -13.27 -9.68
N LEU A 108 11.44 -13.74 -9.98
CA LEU A 108 10.27 -13.51 -9.14
C LEU A 108 10.46 -14.11 -7.74
N GLU A 109 10.91 -15.36 -7.65
CA GLU A 109 11.14 -16.02 -6.37
C GLU A 109 12.23 -15.30 -5.57
N ARG A 110 13.28 -14.81 -6.23
CA ARG A 110 14.30 -14.01 -5.57
C ARG A 110 13.70 -12.72 -4.99
N VAL A 111 12.88 -12.00 -5.76
CA VAL A 111 12.21 -10.78 -5.29
C VAL A 111 11.24 -11.09 -4.15
N ARG A 112 10.46 -12.17 -4.25
CA ARG A 112 9.57 -12.63 -3.16
C ARG A 112 10.35 -12.94 -1.89
N SER A 113 11.46 -13.66 -1.98
CA SER A 113 12.30 -13.99 -0.83
C SER A 113 12.85 -12.73 -0.13
N GLU A 114 13.10 -11.64 -0.87
CA GLU A 114 13.61 -10.39 -0.32
C GLU A 114 12.50 -9.54 0.32
N TRP A 115 11.32 -9.47 -0.31
CA TRP A 115 10.30 -8.48 0.03
C TRP A 115 9.07 -9.03 0.74
N ALA A 116 8.75 -10.33 0.65
CA ALA A 116 7.48 -10.87 1.18
C ALA A 116 7.27 -10.69 2.69
N THR A 117 8.34 -10.57 3.48
CA THR A 117 8.27 -10.36 4.94
C THR A 117 8.54 -8.91 5.34
N ARG A 118 8.87 -8.02 4.39
CA ARG A 118 9.22 -6.63 4.66
C ARG A 118 8.00 -5.74 4.46
N PRO A 119 7.44 -5.14 5.53
CA PRO A 119 6.28 -4.27 5.39
C PRO A 119 6.57 -3.08 4.45
N LEU A 120 5.72 -2.90 3.44
CA LEU A 120 5.70 -1.77 2.53
C LEU A 120 4.81 -0.65 3.09
N HIS A 121 5.08 -0.30 4.35
CA HIS A 121 4.39 0.75 5.10
C HIS A 121 5.24 2.02 5.25
N ASN A 122 6.52 1.97 4.87
CA ASN A 122 7.42 3.12 4.92
C ASN A 122 7.64 3.66 3.50
N PRO A 123 7.45 4.97 3.23
CA PRO A 123 7.63 5.52 1.90
C PRO A 123 9.01 5.30 1.26
N LYS A 124 10.07 5.23 2.07
CA LYS A 124 11.43 4.93 1.60
C LYS A 124 11.56 3.47 1.16
N GLU A 125 11.00 2.54 1.91
CA GLU A 125 11.02 1.12 1.54
C GLU A 125 10.13 0.85 0.31
N ILE A 126 8.98 1.52 0.20
CA ILE A 126 8.15 1.49 -1.01
C ILE A 126 8.97 1.99 -2.21
N ALA A 127 9.60 3.17 -2.10
CA ALA A 127 10.41 3.71 -3.18
C ALA A 127 11.57 2.77 -3.56
N ARG A 128 12.20 2.13 -2.57
CA ARG A 128 13.29 1.18 -2.77
C ARG A 128 12.83 -0.08 -3.49
N ALA A 129 11.73 -0.69 -3.06
CA ALA A 129 11.18 -1.88 -3.69
C ALA A 129 10.76 -1.59 -5.14
N TYR A 130 10.06 -0.48 -5.35
CA TYR A 130 9.54 -0.11 -6.66
C TYR A 130 10.60 0.37 -7.66
N ARG A 131 11.86 0.57 -7.24
CA ARG A 131 12.97 0.74 -8.21
C ARG A 131 13.16 -0.50 -9.10
N LEU A 132 12.70 -1.67 -8.67
CA LEU A 132 12.71 -2.87 -9.50
C LEU A 132 11.71 -2.79 -10.68
N VAL A 133 10.71 -1.90 -10.62
CA VAL A 133 9.65 -1.81 -11.63
C VAL A 133 9.63 -0.48 -12.37
N THR A 134 10.22 0.59 -11.83
CA THR A 134 10.30 1.89 -12.50
C THR A 134 11.55 2.68 -12.13
N ASP A 135 12.08 3.43 -13.11
CA ASP A 135 13.16 4.40 -12.91
C ASP A 135 12.63 5.77 -12.44
N ASP A 136 11.31 5.97 -12.45
CA ASP A 136 10.68 7.23 -12.04
C ASP A 136 10.71 7.44 -10.52
N ASN A 137 10.65 8.71 -10.11
CA ASN A 137 10.36 9.04 -8.72
C ASN A 137 8.86 8.89 -8.46
N LEU A 138 8.48 7.73 -7.92
CA LEU A 138 7.11 7.33 -7.64
C LEU A 138 6.32 8.40 -6.85
N TRP A 139 6.89 8.90 -5.76
CA TRP A 139 6.23 9.88 -4.88
C TRP A 139 6.06 11.24 -5.55
N SER A 140 7.07 11.70 -6.31
CA SER A 140 6.97 12.95 -7.06
C SER A 140 5.90 12.87 -8.14
N LYS A 141 5.86 11.78 -8.91
CA LYS A 141 4.84 11.58 -9.94
C LYS A 141 3.44 11.41 -9.34
N ALA A 142 3.30 10.69 -8.23
CA ALA A 142 2.01 10.53 -7.56
C ALA A 142 1.48 11.87 -7.01
N ALA A 143 2.37 12.73 -6.50
CA ALA A 143 1.99 14.07 -6.06
C ALA A 143 1.50 14.96 -7.22
N VAL A 144 2.18 14.91 -8.37
CA VAL A 144 1.72 15.58 -9.61
C VAL A 144 0.33 15.07 -10.00
N GLN A 145 0.14 13.75 -10.01
CA GLN A 145 -1.12 13.12 -10.38
C GLN A 145 -2.28 13.56 -9.47
N LEU A 146 -2.05 13.64 -8.15
CA LEU A 146 -3.05 14.13 -7.21
C LEU A 146 -3.40 15.60 -7.47
N ASN A 147 -2.39 16.45 -7.67
CA ASN A 147 -2.63 17.87 -7.96
C ASN A 147 -3.46 18.04 -9.24
N GLU A 148 -3.20 17.26 -10.28
CA GLU A 148 -4.01 17.26 -11.50
C GLU A 148 -5.48 16.87 -11.24
N TRP A 149 -5.72 15.80 -10.48
CA TRP A 149 -7.08 15.39 -10.12
C TRP A 149 -7.83 16.45 -9.31
N PHE A 150 -7.10 17.22 -8.49
CA PHE A 150 -7.63 18.37 -7.75
C PHE A 150 -7.60 19.69 -8.54
N GLN A 151 -7.30 19.66 -9.85
CA GLN A 151 -7.22 20.85 -10.70
C GLN A 151 -6.29 21.93 -10.12
N TYR A 152 -5.18 21.51 -9.51
CA TYR A 152 -4.19 22.35 -8.83
C TYR A 152 -4.77 23.27 -7.74
N ARG A 153 -5.93 22.94 -7.17
CA ARG A 153 -6.46 23.59 -5.95
C ARG A 153 -5.70 23.16 -4.70
N THR A 154 -4.92 22.08 -4.82
CA THR A 154 -3.96 21.61 -3.83
C THR A 154 -2.57 21.59 -4.45
N HIS A 155 -1.55 21.76 -3.61
CA HIS A 155 -0.14 21.71 -4.01
C HIS A 155 0.61 20.73 -3.12
N TYR A 156 0.54 19.46 -3.47
CA TYR A 156 1.36 18.41 -2.86
C TYR A 156 2.67 18.28 -3.61
N ASP A 157 3.77 18.21 -2.87
CA ASP A 157 5.03 17.66 -3.37
C ASP A 157 5.23 16.23 -2.84
N ALA A 158 6.37 15.63 -3.20
CA ALA A 158 6.68 14.28 -2.77
C ALA A 158 6.78 14.15 -1.25
N ASP A 159 7.25 15.16 -0.53
CA ASP A 159 7.50 15.07 0.91
C ASP A 159 6.20 15.25 1.69
N ALA A 160 5.34 16.20 1.29
CA ALA A 160 3.99 16.34 1.82
C ALA A 160 3.17 15.05 1.64
N LEU A 161 3.32 14.37 0.50
CA LEU A 161 2.63 13.11 0.24
C LEU A 161 3.13 11.97 1.13
N LYS A 162 4.47 11.85 1.28
CA LYS A 162 5.08 10.86 2.18
C LYS A 162 4.70 11.11 3.63
N GLU A 163 4.63 12.38 4.05
CA GLU A 163 4.23 12.76 5.41
C GLU A 163 2.79 12.33 5.68
N LYS A 164 1.85 12.63 4.77
CA LYS A 164 0.46 12.18 4.87
C LYS A 164 0.35 10.65 4.97
N PHE A 165 1.03 9.93 4.08
CA PHE A 165 1.05 8.47 4.11
C PHE A 165 1.62 7.94 5.44
N SER A 166 2.73 8.51 5.90
CA SER A 166 3.41 8.12 7.13
C SER A 166 2.55 8.40 8.36
N ALA A 167 1.77 9.48 8.38
CA ALA A 167 0.85 9.79 9.47
C ALA A 167 -0.25 8.73 9.61
N VAL A 168 -0.83 8.29 8.48
CA VAL A 168 -1.84 7.21 8.46
C VAL A 168 -1.25 5.90 8.97
N VAL A 169 -0.06 5.54 8.49
CA VAL A 169 0.66 4.33 8.95
C VAL A 169 1.05 4.43 10.43
N ALA A 170 1.54 5.57 10.89
CA ALA A 170 1.92 5.78 12.28
C ALA A 170 0.72 5.59 13.21
N ARG A 171 -0.46 6.09 12.84
CA ARG A 171 -1.69 5.85 13.58
C ARG A 171 -2.04 4.36 13.63
N ARG A 172 -1.92 3.64 12.50
CA ARG A 172 -2.09 2.17 12.48
C ARG A 172 -1.12 1.46 13.41
N ASN A 173 0.13 1.89 13.48
CA ASN A 173 1.12 1.30 14.40
C ASN A 173 0.71 1.51 15.86
N LYS A 174 0.20 2.69 16.23
CA LYS A 174 -0.35 2.93 17.57
C LYS A 174 -1.49 1.97 17.89
N ILE A 175 -2.38 1.72 16.93
CA ILE A 175 -3.51 0.80 17.11
C ILE A 175 -3.05 -0.65 17.26
N ALA A 176 -2.25 -1.14 16.31
CA ALA A 176 -1.91 -2.55 16.19
C ALA A 176 -0.80 -3.01 17.13
N HIS A 177 0.16 -2.14 17.46
CA HIS A 177 1.35 -2.50 18.23
C HIS A 177 1.41 -1.89 19.63
N GLU A 178 0.67 -0.81 19.89
CA GLU A 178 0.65 -0.13 21.19
C GLU A 178 -0.74 -0.19 21.87
N SER A 179 -1.61 -1.10 21.41
CA SER A 179 -2.99 -1.30 21.91
C SER A 179 -3.86 -0.04 21.87
N ASP A 180 -3.43 0.94 21.09
CA ASP A 180 -3.91 2.31 21.07
C ASP A 180 -3.99 3.05 22.41
N LEU A 181 -3.25 2.62 23.44
CA LEU A 181 -3.34 3.22 24.77
C LEU A 181 -2.70 4.62 24.79
N GLU A 182 -3.36 5.55 25.46
CA GLU A 182 -2.74 6.84 25.79
C GLU A 182 -1.53 6.65 26.71
N GLU A 183 -0.53 7.49 26.55
CA GLU A 183 0.70 7.40 27.33
C GLU A 183 0.41 7.55 28.83
N GLY A 184 0.90 6.63 29.65
CA GLY A 184 0.64 6.59 31.09
C GLY A 184 -0.74 6.07 31.50
N HIS A 185 -1.59 5.64 30.55
CA HIS A 185 -2.93 5.10 30.85
C HIS A 185 -3.04 3.60 30.60
N LEU A 186 -3.60 2.87 31.58
CA LEU A 186 -3.78 1.40 31.50
C LEU A 186 -5.06 0.94 30.79
N LYS A 187 -6.02 1.85 30.58
CA LYS A 187 -7.35 1.52 30.04
C LYS A 187 -7.87 2.51 29.00
N ARG A 188 -7.31 3.72 28.95
CA ARG A 188 -7.81 4.78 28.07
C ARG A 188 -7.08 4.69 26.74
N ARG A 189 -7.85 4.46 25.67
CA ARG A 189 -7.34 4.49 24.29
C ARG A 189 -7.41 5.90 23.74
N ARG A 190 -6.53 6.21 22.79
CA ARG A 190 -6.57 7.48 22.06
C ARG A 190 -7.91 7.64 21.36
N PRO A 191 -8.56 8.82 21.44
CA PRO A 191 -9.83 9.08 20.76
C PRO A 191 -9.74 8.81 19.25
N ILE A 192 -10.86 8.38 18.68
CA ILE A 192 -11.03 8.19 17.25
C ILE A 192 -12.50 8.39 16.91
N THR A 193 -12.77 9.17 15.86
CA THR A 193 -14.10 9.42 15.33
C THR A 193 -14.28 8.68 14.00
N ASP A 194 -15.52 8.62 13.52
CA ASP A 194 -15.82 8.14 12.17
C ASP A 194 -15.18 9.05 11.11
N ALA A 195 -15.17 10.37 11.34
CA ALA A 195 -14.52 11.33 10.47
C ALA A 195 -13.01 11.05 10.34
N ASP A 196 -12.32 10.78 11.46
CA ASP A 196 -10.89 10.44 11.44
C ASP A 196 -10.63 9.19 10.58
N ALA A 197 -11.47 8.16 10.75
CA ALA A 197 -11.33 6.91 10.00
C ALA A 197 -11.68 7.08 8.51
N CYS A 198 -12.76 7.80 8.18
CA CYS A 198 -13.12 8.13 6.81
C CYS A 198 -11.99 8.87 6.09
N ASP A 199 -11.46 9.91 6.73
CA ASP A 199 -10.38 10.72 6.16
C ASP A 199 -9.13 9.87 5.90
N ALA A 200 -8.76 9.00 6.84
CA ALA A 200 -7.63 8.11 6.67
C ALA A 200 -7.81 7.09 5.52
N VAL A 201 -8.99 6.46 5.45
CA VAL A 201 -9.36 5.50 4.40
C VAL A 201 -9.34 6.17 3.03
N ASP A 202 -9.92 7.36 2.92
CA ASP A 202 -9.96 8.11 1.66
C ASP A 202 -8.59 8.62 1.25
N TRP A 203 -7.78 9.11 2.20
CA TRP A 203 -6.42 9.55 1.89
C TRP A 203 -5.55 8.40 1.43
N ILE A 204 -5.56 7.26 2.13
CA ILE A 204 -4.73 6.14 1.72
C ILE A 204 -5.17 5.57 0.37
N GLU A 205 -6.48 5.53 0.09
CA GLU A 205 -6.99 5.12 -1.22
C GLU A 205 -6.53 6.05 -2.34
N ARG A 206 -6.63 7.36 -2.15
CA ARG A 206 -6.20 8.35 -3.16
C ARG A 206 -4.72 8.27 -3.44
N ILE A 207 -3.89 8.11 -2.40
CA ILE A 207 -2.44 7.96 -2.55
C ILE A 207 -2.13 6.67 -3.33
N THR A 208 -2.75 5.56 -2.95
CA THR A 208 -2.59 4.26 -3.63
C THR A 208 -3.02 4.32 -5.08
N LEU A 209 -4.16 4.96 -5.38
CA LEU A 209 -4.62 5.14 -6.75
C LEU A 209 -3.65 6.01 -7.56
N ALA A 210 -3.11 7.08 -6.99
CA ALA A 210 -2.10 7.92 -7.65
C ALA A 210 -0.81 7.15 -7.94
N ILE A 211 -0.35 6.32 -6.99
CA ILE A 211 0.78 5.40 -7.20
C ILE A 211 0.47 4.44 -8.35
N ALA A 212 -0.72 3.85 -8.37
CA ALA A 212 -1.11 2.90 -9.40
C ALA A 212 -1.15 3.54 -10.80
N THR A 213 -1.74 4.74 -10.93
CA THR A 213 -1.76 5.50 -12.20
C THR A 213 -0.37 5.85 -12.70
N VAL A 214 0.59 6.11 -11.81
CA VAL A 214 1.98 6.40 -12.19
C VAL A 214 2.71 5.17 -12.74
N LEU A 215 2.26 3.98 -12.35
CA LEU A 215 2.87 2.73 -12.77
C LEU A 215 2.28 2.20 -14.08
N ASP A 216 1.07 2.64 -14.46
CA ASP A 216 0.43 2.29 -15.73
C ASP A 216 1.03 3.05 -16.93
#